data_AF-A0A2W4PGK5-F1
#
_entry.id   AF-A0A2W4PGK5-F1
#
_cell.length_a   1.000
_cell.length_b   1.000
_cell.length_c   1.000
_cell.angle_alpha   90.00
_cell.angle_beta   90.00
_cell.angle_gamma   90.00
#
_symmetry.space_group_name_H-M   'P 1'
#
loop_
_entity.id
_entity.type
_entity.pdbx_description
1 polymer ?
#
loop_
_entity_poly.entity_id
_entity_poly.type
_entity_poly.pdbx_seq_one_letter_code
_entity_poly.pdbx_strand_id
1 'polypeptide(L)' 'NDNPAARAYQKAIYDQGIPAAVFFVEDLQAEYDRLKKLGVVFRTEPTRTEAGVYAVLDDTCGNLIQLFQVTAA' A
#
# COMPACT_ATOMS: atom_id res chain seq x y z
N ASN A 1 17.04 -5.35 7.70
CA ASN A 1 16.99 -4.02 8.35
C ASN A 1 17.73 -4.12 9.67
N ASP A 2 19.02 -3.80 9.70
CA ASP A 2 19.88 -4.05 10.86
C ASP A 2 20.09 -2.84 11.76
N ASN A 3 19.54 -1.68 11.38
CA ASN A 3 19.54 -0.49 12.23
C ASN A 3 18.40 -0.60 13.27
N PRO A 4 18.69 -0.58 14.59
CA PRO A 4 17.66 -0.74 15.62
C PRO A 4 16.55 0.30 15.57
N ALA A 5 16.90 1.57 15.28
CA ALA A 5 15.92 2.64 15.19
C ALA A 5 15.00 2.46 13.97
N ALA A 6 15.57 2.10 12.82
CA ALA A 6 14.79 1.85 11.61
C ALA A 6 13.84 0.64 11.79
N ARG A 7 14.28 -0.41 12.48
CA ARG A 7 13.44 -1.58 12.78
C ARG A 7 12.28 -1.25 13.71
N ALA A 8 12.54 -0.46 14.75
CA ALA A 8 11.51 -0.01 15.68
C ALA A 8 10.46 0.85 14.98
N TYR A 9 10.89 1.79 14.13
CA TYR A 9 9.99 2.62 13.33
C TYR A 9 9.16 1.78 12.36
N GLN A 10 9.80 0.92 11.55
CA GLN A 10 9.15 0.04 10.58
C GLN A 10 8.05 -0.79 11.24
N LYS A 11 8.36 -1.44 12.36
CA LYS A 11 7.39 -2.26 13.09
C LYS A 11 6.22 -1.41 13.59
N ALA A 12 6.49 -0.25 14.18
CA ALA A 12 5.45 0.60 14.76
C ALA A 12 4.45 1.09 13.70
N ILE A 13 4.92 1.54 12.53
CA ILE A 13 4.01 1.99 11.46
C ILE A 13 3.23 0.83 10.84
N TYR A 14 3.86 -0.35 10.67
CA TYR A 14 3.20 -1.54 10.15
C TYR A 14 2.08 -2.02 11.08
N ASP A 15 2.34 -2.08 12.39
CA ASP A 15 1.35 -2.47 13.40
C ASP A 15 0.17 -1.49 13.44
N GLN A 16 0.42 -0.19 13.22
CA GLN A 16 -0.60 0.86 13.17
C GLN A 16 -1.36 0.92 11.83
N GLY A 17 -0.97 0.10 10.85
CA GLY A 17 -1.60 0.11 9.53
C GLY A 17 -1.20 1.30 8.65
N ILE A 18 -0.11 2.01 9.00
CA ILE A 18 0.36 3.20 8.29
C ILE A 18 1.26 2.77 7.12
N PRO A 19 0.94 3.15 5.87
CA PRO A 19 1.81 2.89 4.73
C PRO A 19 3.18 3.55 4.88
N ALA A 20 4.25 2.80 4.60
CA ALA A 20 5.62 3.32 4.58
C ALA A 20 5.90 4.15 3.32
N ALA A 21 5.16 3.89 2.24
CA ALA A 21 5.26 4.61 0.97
C ALA A 21 3.91 4.65 0.25
N VAL A 22 3.77 5.65 -0.62
CA VAL A 22 2.64 5.81 -1.54
C VAL A 22 3.17 5.88 -2.96
N PHE A 23 2.63 5.06 -3.86
CA PHE A 23 2.89 5.13 -5.29
C PHE A 23 1.64 5.53 -6.04
N PHE A 24 1.79 6.45 -6.98
CA PHE A 24 0.70 6.85 -7.86
C PHE A 24 0.64 5.96 -9.10
N VAL A 25 -0.56 5.53 -9.47
CA VAL A 25 -0.81 4.67 -10.62
C VAL A 25 -1.94 5.24 -11.48
N GLU A 26 -1.90 4.95 -12.78
CA GLU A 26 -2.90 5.43 -13.75
C GLU A 26 -4.23 4.66 -13.63
N ASP A 27 -4.16 3.33 -13.47
CA ASP A 27 -5.30 2.44 -13.28
C ASP A 27 -5.06 1.48 -12.10
N LEU A 28 -5.65 1.83 -10.96
CA LEU A 28 -5.53 1.05 -9.73
C LEU A 28 -6.24 -0.30 -9.81
N GLN A 29 -7.34 -0.40 -10.55
CA GLN A 29 -8.06 -1.67 -10.64
C GLN A 29 -7.25 -2.68 -11.45
N ALA A 30 -6.66 -2.24 -12.57
CA ALA A 30 -5.79 -3.08 -13.38
C ALA A 30 -4.55 -3.56 -12.58
N GLU A 31 -3.90 -2.66 -11.84
CA GLU A 31 -2.76 -3.03 -11.00
C GLU A 31 -3.13 -3.97 -9.86
N TYR A 32 -4.27 -3.72 -9.20
CA TYR A 32 -4.79 -4.62 -8.17
C TYR A 32 -5.03 -6.04 -8.71
N ASP A 33 -5.71 -6.18 -9.85
CA ASP A 33 -5.99 -7.48 -10.45
C ASP A 33 -4.70 -8.20 -10.88
N ARG A 34 -3.75 -7.46 -11.47
CA ARG A 34 -2.44 -7.99 -11.86
C ARG A 34 -1.67 -8.51 -10.64
N LEU A 35 -1.60 -7.71 -9.57
CA LEU A 35 -0.85 -8.04 -8.36
C LEU A 35 -1.51 -9.18 -7.56
N LYS A 36 -2.85 -9.22 -7.49
CA LYS A 36 -3.59 -10.31 -6.84
C LYS A 36 -3.36 -11.65 -7.55
N LYS A 37 -3.28 -11.66 -8.89
CA LYS A 37 -2.88 -12.85 -9.67
C LYS A 37 -1.45 -13.30 -9.42
N LEU A 38 -0.55 -12.38 -9.04
CA LEU A 38 0.82 -12.68 -8.65
C LEU A 38 0.96 -13.12 -7.19
N GLY A 39 -0.16 -13.19 -6.44
CA GLY A 39 -0.17 -13.63 -5.04
C GLY A 39 0.10 -12.51 -4.01
N VAL A 40 0.06 -11.24 -4.42
CA VAL A 40 0.19 -10.12 -3.48
C VAL A 40 -1.01 -10.07 -2.55
N VAL A 41 -0.74 -9.88 -1.25
CA VAL A 41 -1.76 -9.74 -0.22
C VAL A 41 -2.12 -8.27 -0.05
N PHE A 42 -3.41 -7.96 -0.14
CA PHE A 42 -3.95 -6.64 0.12
C PHE A 42 -4.60 -6.60 1.51
N ARG A 43 -4.22 -5.62 2.32
CA ARG A 43 -4.95 -5.27 3.56
C ARG A 43 -6.21 -4.46 3.25
N THR A 44 -6.17 -3.66 2.19
CA THR A 44 -7.29 -2.85 1.73
C THR A 44 -7.41 -3.02 0.22
N GLU A 45 -8.55 -3.55 -0.22
CA GLU A 45 -8.90 -3.61 -1.65
C GLU A 45 -9.20 -2.18 -2.20
N PRO A 46 -9.22 -1.97 -3.53
CA PRO A 46 -9.49 -0.66 -4.11
C PRO A 46 -10.72 0.02 -3.50
N THR A 47 -10.47 1.14 -2.81
CA THR A 47 -11.47 1.89 -2.03
C THR A 47 -11.50 3.32 -2.51
N ARG A 48 -12.70 3.83 -2.83
CA ARG A 48 -12.90 5.21 -3.27
C ARG A 48 -12.83 6.19 -2.11
N THR A 49 -12.26 7.37 -2.37
CA THR A 49 -12.26 8.55 -1.51
C THR A 49 -12.63 9.78 -2.33
N GLU A 50 -12.72 10.94 -1.69
CA GLU A 50 -12.94 12.21 -2.39
C GLU A 50 -11.81 12.54 -3.38
N ALA A 51 -10.56 12.17 -3.06
CA ALA A 51 -9.39 12.53 -3.86
C ALA A 51 -9.03 11.49 -4.94
N GLY A 52 -9.66 10.31 -4.95
CA GLY A 52 -9.23 9.21 -5.80
C GLY A 52 -9.69 7.84 -5.36
N VAL A 53 -8.91 6.83 -5.75
CA VAL A 53 -9.06 5.44 -5.31
C VAL A 53 -7.72 4.97 -4.75
N TYR A 54 -7.74 4.23 -3.65
CA TYR A 54 -6.53 3.68 -3.05
C TYR A 54 -6.68 2.21 -2.69
N ALA A 55 -5.55 1.50 -2.67
CA ALA A 55 -5.44 0.14 -2.15
C ALA A 55 -4.16 0.04 -1.31
N VAL A 56 -4.13 -0.86 -0.33
CA VAL A 56 -2.97 -1.06 0.54
C VAL A 56 -2.53 -2.51 0.48
N LEU A 57 -1.29 -2.75 0.07
CA LEU A 57 -0.67 -4.06 -0.03
C LEU A 57 0.40 -4.28 1.04
N ASP A 58 0.65 -5.54 1.38
CA ASP A 58 1.77 -5.98 2.19
C ASP A 58 2.96 -6.31 1.29
N ASP A 59 4.13 -5.73 1.56
CA ASP A 59 5.34 -5.93 0.75
C ASP A 59 6.17 -7.15 1.17
N THR A 60 5.71 -7.92 2.16
CA THR A 60 6.38 -9.08 2.78
C THR A 60 7.70 -8.77 3.52
N CYS A 61 8.14 -7.52 3.49
CA CYS A 61 9.36 -7.03 4.14
C CYS A 61 9.05 -6.27 5.44
N GLY A 62 7.78 -6.28 5.87
CA GLY A 62 7.30 -5.58 7.06
C GLY A 62 6.87 -4.14 6.77
N ASN A 63 6.50 -3.81 5.53
CA ASN A 63 5.89 -2.53 5.19
C ASN A 63 4.52 -2.71 4.54
N LEU A 64 3.68 -1.71 4.76
CA LEU A 64 2.48 -1.51 3.97
C LEU A 64 2.79 -0.48 2.88
N ILE A 65 2.28 -0.74 1.68
CA ILE A 65 2.46 0.14 0.52
C ILE A 65 1.09 0.54 0.01
N GLN A 66 0.86 1.84 -0.11
CA GLN A 66 -0.36 2.34 -0.70
C GLN A 66 -0.16 2.58 -2.19
N LEU A 67 -1.08 2.05 -2.99
CA LEU A 67 -1.26 2.46 -4.38
C LEU A 67 -2.41 3.47 -4.43
N PHE A 68 -2.21 4.58 -5.13
CA PHE A 68 -3.20 5.64 -5.25
C PHE A 68 -3.41 6.03 -6.72
N GLN A 69 -4.66 6.06 -7.14
CA GLN A 69 -5.05 6.66 -8.42
C GLN A 69 -5.80 7.95 -8.12
N VAL A 70 -5.26 9.08 -8.60
CA VAL A 70 -5.95 10.37 -8.54
C VAL A 70 -7.10 10.32 -9.54
N THR A 71 -8.32 10.60 -9.09
CA THR A 71 -9.44 10.88 -10.00
C THR A 71 -9.69 12.38 -9.96
N ALA A 72 -9.69 13.03 -11.11
CA ALA A 72 -10.05 14.44 -11.19
C ALA A 72 -11.45 14.66 -10.60
N ALA A 73 -11.62 15.76 -9.89
CA ALA A 73 -12.93 16.24 -9.43
C ALA A 73 -13.82 16.61 -10.62
#